data_AF-A0A5J4WHN4-F1
#
_entry.id   AF-A0A5J4WHN4-F1
#
_cell.length_a   1.000
_cell.length_b   1.000
_cell.length_c   1.000
_cell.angle_alpha   90.00
_cell.angle_beta   90.00
_cell.angle_gamma   90.00
#
_symmetry.space_group_name_H-M   'P 1'
#
loop_
_entity.id
_entity.type
_entity.pdbx_description
1 polymer ?
#
loop_
_entity_poly.entity_id
_entity_poly.type
_entity_poly.pdbx_seq_one_letter_code
_entity_poly.pdbx_strand_id
1 'polypeptide(L)'
;MIEMFKANGYVPGVSLWGFPYDWRQDFSLPIIMNPLIDRIKSAYESCGGKKIDIISHSMGGLVFRTFCQLYPELVTKYVRRWITIASPFQGASRMIEAMLYGYTFGMPKIIVDPWVVSEMMVWYSLRLRGQMLGL
;
A
#
# COMPACT_ATOMS: atom_id res chain seq x y z
N MET A 1 -7.61 10.77 7.85
CA MET A 1 -8.47 9.78 7.18
C MET A 1 -8.95 8.68 8.12
N ILE A 2 -8.07 7.96 8.81
CA ILE A 2 -8.47 6.88 9.74
C ILE A 2 -9.39 7.41 10.85
N GLU A 3 -9.06 8.52 11.50
CA GLU A 3 -9.92 9.10 12.55
C GLU A 3 -11.29 9.55 12.02
N MET A 4 -11.36 10.04 10.78
CA MET A 4 -12.65 10.34 10.14
C MET A 4 -13.49 9.07 9.97
N PHE A 5 -12.90 7.95 9.53
CA PHE A 5 -13.63 6.68 9.46
C PHE A 5 -14.09 6.20 10.83
N LYS A 6 -13.24 6.29 11.85
CA LYS A 6 -13.60 5.92 13.23
C LYS A 6 -14.75 6.76 13.76
N ALA A 7 -14.72 8.08 13.52
CA ALA A 7 -15.82 8.98 13.85
C ALA A 7 -17.14 8.65 13.12
N ASN A 8 -17.06 7.96 11.97
CA ASN A 8 -18.21 7.48 11.20
C ASN A 8 -18.54 6.00 11.50
N GLY A 9 -18.06 5.43 12.61
CA GLY A 9 -18.44 4.09 13.07
C GLY A 9 -17.63 2.93 12.47
N TYR A 10 -16.57 3.21 11.72
CA TYR A 10 -15.65 2.15 11.27
C TYR A 10 -14.71 1.71 12.40
N VAL A 11 -14.46 0.41 12.48
CA VAL A 11 -13.64 -0.20 13.53
C VAL A 11 -12.41 -0.85 12.88
N PRO A 12 -11.18 -0.40 13.19
CA PRO A 12 -9.96 -1.03 12.69
C PRO A 12 -9.93 -2.53 12.97
N GLY A 13 -9.58 -3.33 11.96
CA GLY A 13 -9.54 -4.79 12.05
C GLY A 13 -10.90 -5.50 11.89
N VAL A 14 -12.02 -4.78 11.97
CA VAL A 14 -13.38 -5.34 11.88
C VAL A 14 -14.16 -4.85 10.67
N SER A 15 -14.06 -3.56 10.34
CA SER A 15 -14.71 -2.95 9.17
C SER A 15 -13.78 -2.00 8.40
N LEU A 16 -12.55 -1.84 8.88
CA LEU A 16 -11.52 -1.00 8.28
C LEU A 16 -10.17 -1.73 8.32
N TRP A 17 -9.57 -1.96 7.16
CA TRP A 17 -8.29 -2.65 7.02
C TRP A 17 -7.29 -1.83 6.23
N GLY A 18 -6.03 -1.89 6.66
CA GLY A 18 -4.89 -1.43 5.88
C GLY A 18 -4.24 -2.58 5.11
N PHE A 19 -3.64 -2.25 3.98
CA PHE A 19 -2.76 -3.15 3.24
C PHE A 19 -1.42 -2.44 2.99
N PRO A 20 -0.48 -2.51 3.94
CA PRO A 20 0.90 -2.07 3.70
C PRO A 20 1.62 -3.08 2.80
N TYR A 21 2.51 -2.59 1.94
CA TYR A 21 3.36 -3.40 1.07
C TYR A 21 4.74 -2.75 0.92
N ASP A 22 5.74 -3.53 0.50
CA ASP A 22 7.05 -2.98 0.13
C ASP A 22 6.91 -2.24 -1.22
N TRP A 23 6.85 -0.92 -1.14
CA TRP A 23 6.63 -0.02 -2.26
C TRP A 23 7.80 0.06 -3.24
N ARG A 24 8.93 -0.59 -2.94
CA ARG A 24 10.10 -0.69 -3.83
C ARG A 24 9.97 -1.81 -4.86
N GLN A 25 9.00 -2.72 -4.67
CA GLN A 25 8.81 -3.89 -5.51
C GLN A 25 7.89 -3.58 -6.70
N ASP A 26 8.05 -4.34 -7.78
CA ASP A 26 7.11 -4.31 -8.89
C ASP A 26 5.72 -4.81 -8.45
N PHE A 27 4.68 -4.12 -8.93
CA PHE A 27 3.31 -4.35 -8.47
C PHE A 27 2.80 -5.74 -8.85
N SER A 28 3.20 -6.29 -10.00
CA SER A 28 2.70 -7.58 -10.49
C SER A 28 3.25 -8.79 -9.73
N LEU A 29 4.25 -8.58 -8.87
CA LEU A 29 4.92 -9.67 -8.18
C LEU A 29 3.98 -10.37 -7.18
N PRO A 30 4.05 -11.71 -7.09
CA PRO A 30 3.24 -12.50 -6.14
C PRO A 30 3.40 -12.07 -4.68
N ILE A 31 4.55 -11.50 -4.31
CA ILE A 31 4.83 -10.99 -2.96
C ILE A 31 3.89 -9.84 -2.54
N ILE A 32 3.35 -9.10 -3.51
CA ILE A 32 2.30 -8.08 -3.28
C ILE A 32 0.93 -8.67 -3.57
N MET A 33 0.78 -9.37 -4.71
CA MET A 33 -0.53 -9.80 -5.20
C MET A 33 -1.19 -10.86 -4.31
N ASN A 34 -0.46 -11.89 -3.85
CA ASN A 34 -1.06 -12.94 -3.02
C ASN A 34 -1.57 -12.40 -1.68
N PRO A 35 -0.78 -11.62 -0.90
CA PRO A 35 -1.28 -11.02 0.33
C PRO A 35 -2.44 -10.03 0.11
N LEU A 36 -2.49 -9.34 -1.04
CA LEU A 36 -3.60 -8.47 -1.39
C LEU A 36 -4.89 -9.26 -1.63
N ILE A 37 -4.81 -10.38 -2.35
CA ILE A 37 -5.93 -11.32 -2.54
C ILE A 37 -6.47 -11.77 -1.18
N ASP A 38 -5.59 -12.22 -0.30
CA ASP A 38 -5.97 -12.75 1.02
C ASP A 38 -6.60 -11.66 1.89
N ARG A 39 -6.06 -10.44 1.85
CA ARG A 39 -6.63 -9.29 2.56
C ARG A 39 -8.03 -8.94 2.07
N ILE A 40 -8.25 -8.93 0.75
CA ILE A 40 -9.56 -8.62 0.15
C ILE A 40 -10.59 -9.68 0.54
N LYS A 41 -10.22 -10.97 0.50
CA LYS A 41 -11.10 -12.07 0.93
C LYS A 41 -11.46 -11.96 2.41
N SER A 42 -10.47 -11.74 3.27
CA SER A 42 -10.68 -11.57 4.72
C SER A 42 -11.59 -10.37 5.04
N ALA A 43 -11.42 -9.24 4.35
CA ALA A 43 -12.28 -8.07 4.49
C ALA A 43 -13.73 -8.33 4.01
N TYR A 44 -13.89 -9.09 2.93
CA TYR A 44 -15.20 -9.50 2.43
C TYR A 44 -15.94 -10.42 3.41
N GLU A 45 -15.25 -11.42 3.96
CA GLU A 45 -15.81 -12.37 4.93
C GLU A 45 -16.23 -11.67 6.23
N SER A 46 -15.38 -10.81 6.77
CA SER A 46 -15.69 -10.02 7.98
C SER A 46 -16.84 -9.01 7.77
N CYS A 47 -17.12 -8.60 6.53
CA CYS A 47 -18.30 -7.82 6.18
C CYS A 47 -19.57 -8.68 5.95
N GLY A 48 -19.53 -9.98 6.30
CA GLY A 48 -20.66 -10.90 6.13
C GLY A 48 -20.95 -11.22 4.67
N GLY A 49 -19.92 -11.28 3.82
CA GLY A 49 -20.07 -11.55 2.39
C GLY A 49 -20.60 -10.36 1.57
N LYS A 50 -20.55 -9.15 2.12
CA LYS A 50 -20.86 -7.92 1.38
C LYS A 50 -19.62 -7.44 0.65
N LYS A 51 -19.79 -7.04 -0.62
CA LYS A 51 -18.70 -6.44 -1.41
C LYS A 51 -18.12 -5.22 -0.69
N ILE A 52 -16.79 -5.11 -0.70
CA ILE A 52 -16.03 -4.09 0.04
C ILE A 52 -15.71 -2.88 -0.83
N ASP A 53 -15.44 -1.75 -0.18
CA ASP A 53 -14.91 -0.56 -0.85
C ASP A 53 -13.39 -0.53 -0.72
N ILE A 54 -12.72 -0.24 -1.83
CA ILE A 54 -11.27 -0.07 -1.86
C ILE A 54 -10.95 1.41 -1.97
N ILE A 55 -10.02 1.88 -1.14
CA ILE A 55 -9.48 3.22 -1.24
C ILE A 55 -7.98 3.12 -1.42
N SER A 56 -7.46 3.77 -2.47
CA SER A 56 -6.04 3.85 -2.73
C SER A 56 -5.57 5.28 -2.85
N HIS A 57 -4.33 5.50 -2.44
CA HIS A 57 -3.66 6.80 -2.53
C HIS A 57 -2.40 6.67 -3.37
N SER A 58 -2.16 7.65 -4.24
CA SER A 58 -0.94 7.77 -5.04
C SER A 58 -0.60 6.44 -5.74
N MET A 59 0.62 5.93 -5.55
CA MET A 59 1.08 4.67 -6.15
C MET A 59 0.24 3.46 -5.79
N GLY A 60 -0.46 3.45 -4.65
CA GLY A 60 -1.41 2.39 -4.31
C GLY A 60 -2.55 2.23 -5.33
N GLY A 61 -2.86 3.30 -6.09
CA GLY A 61 -3.79 3.20 -7.20
C GLY A 61 -3.26 2.40 -8.38
N LEU A 62 -1.94 2.43 -8.62
CA LEU A 62 -1.31 1.60 -9.63
C LEU A 62 -1.29 0.14 -9.20
N VAL A 63 -0.99 -0.15 -7.92
CA VAL A 63 -1.08 -1.50 -7.37
C VAL A 63 -2.46 -2.11 -7.57
N PHE A 64 -3.51 -1.37 -7.20
CA PHE A 64 -4.87 -1.89 -7.36
C PHE A 64 -5.32 -1.93 -8.84
N ARG A 65 -4.84 -1.02 -9.69
CA ARG A 65 -5.04 -1.12 -11.15
C ARG A 65 -4.45 -2.43 -11.70
N THR A 66 -3.22 -2.76 -11.33
CA THR A 66 -2.56 -4.01 -11.72
C THR A 66 -3.36 -5.21 -11.23
N PHE A 67 -3.83 -5.19 -9.97
CA PHE A 67 -4.72 -6.21 -9.44
C PHE A 67 -6.00 -6.39 -10.28
N CYS A 68 -6.65 -5.29 -10.67
CA CYS A 68 -7.84 -5.33 -11.51
C CYS A 68 -7.61 -5.96 -12.89
N GLN A 69 -6.42 -5.77 -13.46
CA GLN A 69 -6.06 -6.34 -14.75
C GLN A 69 -5.69 -7.82 -14.65
N LEU A 70 -5.04 -8.23 -13.56
CA LEU A 70 -4.62 -9.61 -13.34
C LEU A 70 -5.77 -10.51 -12.84
N TYR A 71 -6.69 -9.98 -12.05
CA TYR A 71 -7.74 -10.75 -11.37
C TYR A 71 -9.14 -10.11 -11.51
N PRO A 72 -9.64 -9.88 -12.73
CA PRO A 72 -10.92 -9.20 -12.97
C PRO A 72 -12.12 -9.93 -12.34
N GLU A 73 -12.06 -11.25 -12.24
CA GLU A 73 -13.08 -12.08 -11.59
C GLU A 73 -13.14 -11.86 -10.08
N LEU A 74 -12.00 -11.67 -9.41
CA LEU A 74 -11.96 -11.38 -7.97
C LEU A 74 -12.47 -9.96 -7.70
N VAL A 75 -12.15 -8.99 -8.56
CA VAL A 75 -12.71 -7.64 -8.46
C VAL A 75 -14.22 -7.69 -8.59
N THR A 76 -14.74 -8.37 -9.60
CA THR A 76 -16.18 -8.51 -9.83
C THR A 76 -16.87 -9.15 -8.64
N LYS A 77 -16.24 -10.15 -8.01
CA LYS A 77 -16.79 -10.88 -6.87
C LYS A 77 -16.78 -10.07 -5.58
N TYR A 78 -15.65 -9.44 -5.23
CA TYR A 78 -15.43 -8.89 -3.89
C TYR A 78 -15.55 -7.38 -3.77
N VAL A 79 -15.43 -6.62 -4.87
CA VAL A 79 -15.26 -5.16 -4.81
C VAL A 79 -16.54 -4.46 -5.24
N ARG A 80 -17.05 -3.56 -4.40
CA ARG A 80 -18.25 -2.74 -4.68
C ARG A 80 -17.90 -1.49 -5.46
N ARG A 81 -16.87 -0.78 -5.00
CA ARG A 81 -16.35 0.43 -5.63
C ARG A 81 -14.87 0.61 -5.29
N TRP A 82 -14.20 1.35 -6.14
CA TRP A 82 -12.82 1.75 -5.95
C TRP A 82 -12.70 3.26 -6.00
N ILE A 83 -12.20 3.86 -4.92
CA ILE A 83 -11.96 5.29 -4.76
C ILE A 83 -10.46 5.53 -4.84
N THR A 84 -10.06 6.48 -5.69
CA THR A 84 -8.65 6.77 -5.96
C THR A 84 -8.35 8.20 -5.54
N ILE A 85 -7.24 8.39 -4.82
CA ILE A 85 -6.82 9.70 -4.33
C ILE A 85 -5.44 9.98 -4.90
N ALA A 86 -5.34 10.95 -5.81
CA ALA A 86 -4.08 11.39 -6.42
C ALA A 86 -3.25 10.26 -7.09
N SER A 87 -3.92 9.25 -7.65
CA SER A 87 -3.25 8.11 -8.30
C SER A 87 -2.67 8.50 -9.67
N PRO A 88 -1.36 8.33 -9.91
CA PRO A 88 -0.72 8.75 -11.16
C PRO A 88 -0.89 7.70 -12.26
N PHE A 89 -2.11 7.53 -12.80
CA PHE A 89 -2.43 6.48 -13.77
C PHE A 89 -1.58 6.52 -15.06
N GLN A 90 -1.09 7.70 -15.43
CA GLN A 90 -0.23 7.94 -16.58
C GLN A 90 1.22 8.25 -16.18
N GLY A 91 1.60 7.94 -14.94
CA GLY A 91 2.88 8.31 -14.37
C GLY A 91 2.89 9.75 -13.83
N ALA A 92 4.07 10.18 -13.38
CA ALA A 92 4.30 11.51 -12.83
C ALA A 92 5.56 12.11 -13.46
N SER A 93 5.45 13.29 -14.07
CA SER A 93 6.58 13.98 -14.72
C SER A 93 7.75 14.21 -13.77
N ARG A 94 7.47 14.45 -12.48
CA ARG A 94 8.48 14.62 -11.43
C ARG A 94 9.37 13.39 -11.22
N MET A 95 8.95 12.20 -11.66
CA MET A 95 9.81 11.02 -11.64
C MET A 95 11.04 11.22 -12.53
N ILE A 96 10.89 11.87 -13.70
CA ILE A 96 12.01 12.13 -14.62
C ILE A 96 13.02 13.08 -13.96
N GLU A 97 12.53 14.16 -13.33
CA GLU A 97 13.38 15.08 -12.56
C GLU A 97 14.12 14.35 -11.44
N ALA A 98 13.42 13.50 -10.69
CA ALA A 98 14.01 12.71 -9.61
C ALA A 98 15.10 11.74 -10.11
N MET A 99 14.92 11.13 -11.28
CA MET A 99 15.91 10.23 -11.88
C MET A 99 17.15 10.98 -12.38
N LEU A 100 16.98 12.19 -12.94
CA LEU A 100 18.08 12.96 -13.53
C LEU A 100 18.88 13.75 -12.49
N TYR A 101 18.21 14.38 -11.53
CA TYR A 101 18.82 15.35 -10.62
C TYR A 101 18.74 14.94 -9.16
N GLY A 102 18.06 13.84 -8.85
CA GLY A 102 17.66 13.52 -7.49
C GLY A 102 16.50 14.41 -7.04
N TYR A 103 15.68 13.91 -6.11
CA TYR A 103 14.56 14.67 -5.58
C TYR A 103 14.34 14.36 -4.11
N THR A 104 14.46 15.38 -3.26
CA THR A 104 14.44 15.21 -1.80
C THR A 104 13.06 15.43 -1.18
N PHE A 105 12.03 15.76 -1.98
CA PHE A 105 10.72 16.20 -1.46
C PHE A 105 10.82 17.39 -0.49
N GLY A 106 11.86 18.22 -0.60
CA GLY A 106 12.12 19.32 0.33
C GLY A 106 12.69 18.87 1.67
N MET A 107 13.03 17.59 1.84
CA MET A 107 13.68 17.09 3.04
C MET A 107 15.16 17.52 3.12
N PRO A 108 15.68 17.75 4.34
CA PRO A 108 17.10 18.00 4.56
C PRO A 108 17.98 16.88 3.98
N LYS A 109 19.12 17.24 3.38
CA LYS A 109 20.04 16.30 2.71
C LYS A 109 20.49 15.14 3.60
N ILE A 110 20.62 15.35 4.90
CA ILE A 110 21.02 14.30 5.86
C ILE A 110 19.98 13.16 5.97
N ILE A 111 18.69 13.45 5.76
CA ILE A 111 17.61 12.45 5.86
C ILE A 111 17.52 11.60 4.59
N VAL A 112 17.92 12.17 3.45
CA VAL A 112 17.89 11.51 2.14
C VAL A 112 19.27 11.01 1.71
N ASP A 113 20.26 11.10 2.59
CA ASP A 113 21.60 10.58 2.35
C ASP A 113 21.53 9.05 2.20
N PRO A 114 22.04 8.47 1.09
CA PRO A 114 21.94 7.04 0.84
C PRO A 114 22.53 6.16 1.95
N TRP A 115 23.60 6.61 2.63
CA TRP A 115 24.19 5.88 3.74
C TRP A 115 23.27 5.88 4.95
N VAL A 116 22.74 7.05 5.31
CA VAL A 116 21.81 7.20 6.44
C VAL A 116 20.53 6.38 6.20
N VAL A 117 19.98 6.44 4.99
CA VAL A 117 18.79 5.65 4.61
C VAL A 117 19.10 4.15 4.63
N SER A 118 20.24 3.73 4.09
CA SER A 118 20.67 2.32 4.10
C SER A 118 20.80 1.78 5.52
N GLU A 119 21.48 2.51 6.41
CA GLU A 119 21.61 2.11 7.81
C GLU A 119 20.25 2.05 8.52
N MET A 120 19.38 3.05 8.31
CA MET A 120 18.01 3.02 8.85
C MET A 120 17.24 1.79 8.38
N MET A 121 17.33 1.42 7.10
CA MET A 121 16.60 0.28 6.53
C MET A 121 17.14 -1.06 7.03
N VAL A 122 18.47 -1.18 7.17
CA VAL A 122 19.10 -2.36 7.78
C VAL A 122 18.68 -2.48 9.25
N TRP A 123 18.75 -1.38 10.01
CA TRP A 123 18.38 -1.36 11.42
C TRP A 123 16.90 -1.68 11.62
N TYR A 124 16.01 -1.16 10.78
CA TYR A 124 14.58 -1.48 10.82
C TYR A 124 14.31 -2.96 10.48
N SER A 125 15.00 -3.51 9.48
CA SER A 125 14.91 -4.95 9.15
C SER A 125 15.39 -5.84 10.30
N LEU A 126 16.48 -5.45 10.96
CA LEU A 126 17.02 -6.17 12.13
C LEU A 126 16.09 -6.07 13.34
N ARG A 127 15.46 -4.90 13.58
CA ARG A 127 14.50 -4.72 14.68
C ARG A 127 13.23 -5.55 14.50
N LEU A 128 12.69 -5.61 13.28
CA LEU A 128 11.54 -6.47 12.98
C LEU A 128 11.88 -7.96 13.13
N ARG A 129 13.10 -8.38 12.77
CA ARG A 129 13.56 -9.77 13.00
C ARG A 129 13.84 -10.05 14.47
N GLY A 130 14.39 -9.09 15.21
CA GLY A 130 14.65 -9.20 16.65
C GLY A 130 13.37 -9.26 17.49
N GLN A 131 12.29 -8.60 17.07
CA GLN A 131 10.97 -8.75 17.67
C GLN A 131 10.29 -10.09 17.35
N MET A 132 10.69 -10.80 16.28
CA MET A 132 10.24 -12.18 16.01
C MET A 132 11.07 -13.25 16.72
N LEU A 133 12.27 -12.92 17.22
CA LEU A 133 13.19 -13.84 17.91
C LEU A 133 13.32 -13.56 19.41
N GLY A 134 12.56 -12.61 19.94
CA GLY A 134 12.41 -12.38 21.39
C GLY A 134 11.32 -13.28 21.96
N LEU A 135 11.75 -14.19 22.84
CA LEU A 135 11.01 -14.97 23.85
C LEU A 135 9.56 -14.55 24.13
#